data_AF-A0AAD7H7N6-F1
#
_entry.id   AF-A0AAD7H7N6-F1
#
_cell.length_a   1.000
_cell.length_b   1.000
_cell.length_c   1.000
_cell.angle_alpha   90.00
_cell.angle_beta   90.00
_cell.angle_gamma   90.00
#
_symmetry.space_group_name_H-M   'P 1'
#
loop_
_entity.id
_entity.type
_entity.pdbx_description
1 polymer ?
#
loop_
_entity_poly.entity_id
_entity_poly.type
_entity_poly.pdbx_seq_one_letter_code
_entity_poly.pdbx_strand_id
1 'polypeptide(L)' 'LTTFRDNNGRPLVVASRLYWNLISESLFMIWKIRNDSVIKRDGAAVPAHKIHNKWLYAINLRLKFDCALTNHANFG' A
#
# COMPACT_ATOMS: atom_id res chain seq x y z
N LEU A 1 -2.06 14.64 5.80
CA LEU A 1 -2.03 13.25 6.29
C LEU A 1 -3.23 13.04 7.21
N THR A 2 -4.13 12.13 6.87
CA THR A 2 -5.40 11.90 7.58
C THR A 2 -5.16 11.19 8.92
N THR A 3 -5.75 11.68 10.01
CA THR A 3 -5.70 11.05 11.33
C THR A 3 -7.07 10.50 11.71
N PHE A 4 -7.16 9.19 11.93
CA PHE A 4 -8.38 8.56 12.44
C PHE A 4 -8.45 8.72 13.95
N ARG A 5 -9.67 8.92 14.46
CA ARG A 5 -9.95 9.03 15.89
C ARG A 5 -11.03 8.05 16.29
N ASP A 6 -10.92 7.52 17.50
CA ASP A 6 -11.97 6.72 18.14
C ASP A 6 -13.14 7.61 18.62
N ASN A 7 -14.25 7.01 19.04
CA ASN A 7 -15.43 7.68 19.61
C ASN A 7 -15.09 8.58 20.81
N ASN A 8 -13.98 8.29 21.49
CA ASN A 8 -13.44 9.07 22.61
C ASN A 8 -12.46 10.18 22.17
N GLY A 9 -12.32 10.44 20.87
CA GLY A 9 -11.42 11.46 20.30
C GLY A 9 -9.94 11.09 20.32
N ARG A 10 -9.57 9.89 20.81
CA ARG A 10 -8.18 9.41 20.85
C ARG A 10 -7.69 9.04 19.46
N PRO A 11 -6.43 9.36 19.10
CA PRO A 11 -5.89 9.02 17.78
C PRO A 11 -5.71 7.50 17.63
N LEU A 12 -6.28 6.95 16.57
CA LEU A 12 -6.05 5.57 16.14
C LEU A 12 -4.79 5.53 15.28
N VAL A 13 -3.64 5.47 15.96
CA VAL A 13 -2.31 5.50 15.34
C VAL A 13 -2.16 4.35 14.33
N VAL A 14 -2.59 3.15 14.69
CA VAL A 14 -2.50 1.96 13.82
C VAL A 14 -3.32 2.14 12.54
N ALA A 15 -4.57 2.61 12.66
CA ALA A 15 -5.44 2.83 11.51
C ALA A 15 -4.91 3.95 10.59
N SER A 16 -4.41 5.04 11.19
CA SER A 16 -3.80 6.15 10.44
C SER A 16 -2.54 5.71 9.70
N ARG A 17 -1.68 4.93 10.35
CA ARG A 17 -0.48 4.36 9.74
C ARG A 17 -0.82 3.38 8.61
N LEU A 18 -1.79 2.49 8.81
CA LEU A 18 -2.24 1.57 7.78
C LEU A 18 -2.77 2.32 6.55
N TYR A 19 -3.58 3.35 6.77
CA TYR A 19 -4.09 4.19 5.69
C TYR A 19 -2.96 4.89 4.93
N TRP A 20 -2.00 5.49 5.62
CA TRP A 20 -0.84 6.13 4.96
C TRP A 20 0.00 5.14 4.18
N ASN A 21 0.22 3.94 4.72
CA ASN A 21 0.93 2.87 4.01
C ASN A 21 0.19 2.50 2.72
N LEU A 22 -1.13 2.28 2.78
CA LEU A 22 -1.94 1.92 1.60
C LEU A 22 -1.91 3.00 0.52
N ILE A 23 -2.04 4.27 0.91
CA ILE A 23 -2.01 5.40 -0.04
C ILE A 23 -0.62 5.55 -0.67
N SER A 24 0.44 5.49 0.15
CA SER A 24 1.82 5.64 -0.34
C SER A 24 2.20 4.50 -1.29
N GLU A 25 1.85 3.26 -0.95
CA GLU A 25 2.10 2.09 -1.79
C GLU A 25 1.33 2.19 -3.12
N SER A 26 0.06 2.61 -3.07
CA SER A 26 -0.76 2.81 -4.27
C SER A 26 -0.17 3.90 -5.18
N LEU A 27 0.29 5.01 -4.61
CA LEU A 27 0.93 6.09 -5.36
C LEU A 27 2.25 5.64 -5.99
N PHE A 28 3.10 4.96 -5.22
CA PHE A 28 4.36 4.40 -5.71
C PHE A 28 4.12 3.42 -6.87
N MET A 29 3.09 2.58 -6.74
CA MET A 29 2.74 1.62 -7.77
C MET A 29 2.25 2.30 -9.06
N ILE A 30 1.40 3.32 -8.96
CA ILE A 30 0.97 4.13 -10.12
C ILE A 30 2.19 4.75 -10.80
N TRP A 31 3.08 5.35 -10.01
CA TRP A 31 4.33 5.92 -10.52
C TRP A 31 5.18 4.87 -11.24
N LYS A 32 5.38 3.69 -10.64
CA LYS A 32 6.15 2.60 -11.23
C LYS A 32 5.55 2.09 -12.53
N ILE A 33 4.23 1.93 -12.60
CA ILE A 33 3.53 1.51 -13.83
C ILE A 33 3.73 2.52 -14.95
N ARG A 34 3.59 3.81 -14.65
CA ARG A 34 3.80 4.88 -15.64
C ARG A 34 5.24 4.85 -16.17
N ASN A 35 6.22 4.74 -15.28
CA ASN A 35 7.63 4.66 -15.68
C ASN A 35 7.93 3.38 -16.48
N ASP A 36 7.43 2.21 -16.07
CA ASP A 36 7.58 0.97 -16.83
C ASP A 36 6.97 1.09 -18.24
N SER A 37 5.83 1.80 -18.38
CA SER A 37 5.18 2.07 -19.66
C SER A 37 6.07 2.92 -20.58
N VAL A 38 6.64 4.00 -20.05
CA VAL A 38 7.50 4.92 -20.81
C VAL A 38 8.83 4.25 -21.17
N ILE A 39 9.48 3.60 -20.21
CA ILE A 39 10.86 3.09 -20.38
C ILE A 39 10.91 1.78 -21.17
N LYS A 40 9.96 0.85 -20.92
CA LYS A 40 10.06 -0.53 -21.43
C LYS A 40 9.08 -0.85 -22.56
N ARG A 41 8.10 0.02 -22.80
CA ARG A 41 7.01 -0.24 -23.75
C ARG A 41 6.79 0.88 -24.75
N ASP A 42 7.73 1.83 -24.82
CA ASP A 42 7.63 2.98 -25.72
C ASP A 42 6.29 3.73 -25.58
N GLY A 43 5.83 3.86 -24.33
CA GLY A 43 4.55 4.48 -24.02
C GLY A 43 3.31 3.58 -24.16
N ALA A 44 3.44 2.33 -24.61
CA ALA A 44 2.29 1.43 -24.77
C ALA A 44 1.65 1.06 -23.43
N ALA A 45 0.32 1.18 -23.37
CA ALA A 45 -0.46 1.00 -22.15
C ALA A 45 -0.28 -0.39 -21.52
N VAL A 46 -0.24 -0.44 -20.19
CA VAL A 46 -0.23 -1.70 -19.44
C VAL A 46 -1.65 -2.26 -19.39
N PRO A 47 -1.88 -3.55 -19.71
CA PRO A 47 -3.21 -4.15 -19.59
C PRO A 47 -3.74 -4.05 -18.16
N ALA A 48 -4.99 -3.62 -18.01
CA ALA A 48 -5.62 -3.36 -16.70
C ALA A 48 -5.57 -4.57 -15.75
N HIS A 49 -5.77 -5.79 -16.26
CA HIS A 49 -5.67 -7.02 -15.45
C HIS A 49 -4.27 -7.22 -14.85
N LYS A 50 -3.20 -6.86 -15.57
CA LYS A 50 -1.83 -6.96 -15.05
C LYS A 50 -1.56 -5.90 -13.99
N ILE A 51 -2.15 -4.71 -14.12
CA ILE A 51 -2.11 -3.67 -13.09
C ILE A 51 -2.80 -4.19 -11.83
N HIS A 52 -4.03 -4.70 -11.97
CA HIS A 52 -4.81 -5.22 -10.85
C HIS A 52 -4.08 -6.35 -10.10
N ASN A 53 -3.56 -7.35 -10.82
CA ASN A 53 -2.85 -8.47 -10.20
C ASN A 53 -1.57 -8.01 -9.47
N LYS A 54 -0.83 -7.06 -10.04
CA LYS A 54 0.35 -6.49 -9.37
C LYS A 54 -0.05 -5.71 -8.10
N TRP A 55 -1.16 -4.98 -8.15
CA TRP A 55 -1.66 -4.20 -7.01
C TRP A 55 -2.09 -5.12 -5.87
N LEU A 56 -2.87 -6.15 -6.21
CA LEU A 56 -3.32 -7.16 -5.27
C LEU A 56 -2.13 -7.88 -4.62
N TYR A 57 -1.11 -8.22 -5.40
CA TYR A 57 0.12 -8.81 -4.87
C TYR A 57 0.85 -7.87 -3.90
N ALA A 58 1.04 -6.60 -4.27
CA ALA A 58 1.74 -5.63 -3.43
C ALA A 58 1.02 -5.39 -2.10
N ILE A 59 -0.31 -5.24 -2.12
CA ILE A 59 -1.12 -5.07 -0.91
C ILE A 59 -1.08 -6.33 -0.04
N ASN A 60 -1.26 -7.51 -0.62
CA ASN A 60 -1.22 -8.76 0.15
C ASN A 60 0.16 -8.99 0.78
N LEU A 61 1.23 -8.69 0.05
CA LEU A 61 2.60 -8.76 0.57
C LEU A 61 2.79 -7.79 1.74
N ARG A 62 2.31 -6.55 1.61
CA ARG A 62 2.41 -5.55 2.67
C ARG A 62 1.58 -5.92 3.89
N LEU A 63 0.35 -6.39 3.70
CA LEU A 63 -0.51 -6.88 4.78
C LEU A 63 0.17 -8.02 5.54
N LYS A 64 0.81 -8.96 4.82
CA LYS A 64 1.58 -10.04 5.42
C LYS A 64 2.74 -9.51 6.29
N PHE A 65 3.48 -8.51 5.80
CA PHE A 65 4.54 -7.87 6.57
C PHE A 65 4.01 -7.10 7.78
N ASP A 66 2.95 -6.30 7.61
CA ASP A 66 2.34 -5.53 8.70
C ASP A 66 1.78 -6.49 9.79
N CYS A 67 1.17 -7.62 9.40
CA CYS A 67 0.77 -8.68 10.32
C CYS A 67 1.98 -9.31 11.03
N ALA A 68 3.05 -9.67 10.31
CA ALA A 68 4.25 -10.27 10.91
C ALA A 68 4.92 -9.33 11.92
N LEU A 69 5.03 -8.04 11.59
CA LEU A 69 5.63 -7.02 12.45
C LEU A 69 4.75 -6.69 13.67
N THR A 70 3.42 -6.75 13.53
CA THR A 70 2.50 -6.51 14.65
C THR A 70 2.42 -7.72 15.58
N ASN A 71 2.50 -8.95 15.06
CA ASN A 71 2.49 -10.16 15.87
C ASN A 71 3.77 -10.32 16.73
N HIS A 72 4.87 -9.69 16.31
CA HIS A 72 6.13 -9.67 17.06
C HIS A 72 6.12 -8.71 18.28
N ALA A 73 5.09 -7.86 18.43
CA ALA A 73 4.92 -7.00 19.60
C ALA A 73 4.42 -7.77 20.85
N ASN A 74 4.22 -9.09 20.74
CA ASN A 74 3.83 -9.98 21.85
C ASN A 74 4.93 -10.97 22.28
N PHE A 75 6.19 -10.79 21.86
CA PHE A 75 7.31 -11.55 22.40
C PHE A 75 8.38 -10.63 23.00
N GLY A 76 8.33 -10.48 24.33
CA GLY A 76 9.41 -9.96 25.17
C GLY A 76 9.30 -8.48 25.52
#